data_AF-A0A0W1QH42-F1
#
_entry.id   AF-A0A0W1QH42-F1
#
_cell.length_a   1.000
_cell.length_b   1.000
_cell.length_c   1.000
_cell.angle_alpha   90.00
_cell.angle_beta   90.00
_cell.angle_gamma   90.00
#
_symmetry.space_group_name_H-M   'P 1'
#
loop_
_entity.id
_entity.type
_entity.pdbx_description
1 polymer ?
#
loop_
_entity_poly.entity_id
_entity_poly.type
_entity_poly.pdbx_seq_one_letter_code
_entity_poly.pdbx_strand_id
1 'polypeptide(L)'
;MNAPTQIQAAHCPYCGNILFQNLKRHKVRGCLTCKRPIVIARSPFGRPRLYRIYSILDVGMAVYALLTIALIAFFLLSGHGVGGFVKGFSIALFIVGSVLCVDGVLALRTARDKTWGRQRRGVAARSVGGGKIAAGVLALFMVFVGVAI
;
A
#
# COMPACT_ATOMS: atom_id res chain seq x y z
N MET A 1 15.54 25.44 -26.90
CA MET A 1 16.10 25.52 -25.53
C MET A 1 15.05 25.02 -24.56
N ASN A 2 15.18 23.78 -24.09
CA ASN A 2 14.17 23.15 -23.23
C ASN A 2 14.46 23.54 -21.78
N ALA A 3 13.67 24.45 -21.22
CA ALA A 3 13.75 24.83 -19.82
C ALA A 3 13.66 23.56 -18.93
N PRO A 4 14.56 23.39 -17.95
CA PRO A 4 14.42 22.31 -16.98
C PRO A 4 13.12 22.56 -16.21
N THR A 5 12.14 21.68 -16.43
CA THR A 5 10.90 21.69 -15.66
C THR A 5 11.27 21.38 -14.22
N GLN A 6 11.45 22.43 -13.41
CA GLN A 6 11.62 22.29 -11.97
C GLN A 6 10.38 21.60 -11.43
N ILE A 7 10.54 20.33 -11.09
CA ILE A 7 9.57 19.59 -10.32
C ILE A 7 9.52 20.32 -8.97
N GLN A 8 8.44 21.09 -8.74
CA GLN A 8 8.14 21.70 -7.44
C GLN A 8 8.47 20.70 -6.33
N ALA A 9 9.18 21.15 -5.29
CA ALA A 9 9.58 20.37 -4.12
C ALA A 9 8.47 19.40 -3.68
N ALA A 10 8.57 18.15 -4.13
CA ALA A 10 7.50 17.19 -3.93
C ALA A 10 7.60 16.65 -2.51
N HIS A 11 6.51 16.73 -1.74
CA HIS A 11 6.48 16.21 -0.38
C HIS A 11 6.10 14.74 -0.41
N CYS A 12 6.74 13.93 0.43
CA CYS A 12 6.35 12.53 0.57
C CYS A 12 4.93 12.45 1.16
N PRO A 13 3.98 11.73 0.52
CA PRO A 13 2.61 11.61 1.02
C PRO A 13 2.54 10.92 2.39
N TYR A 14 3.55 10.13 2.75
CA TYR A 14 3.65 9.43 4.02
C TYR A 14 4.30 10.28 5.12
N CYS A 15 5.51 10.79 4.88
CA CYS A 15 6.27 11.42 5.95
C CYS A 15 6.20 12.95 5.98
N GLY A 16 5.68 13.58 4.93
CA GLY A 16 5.63 15.05 4.78
C GLY A 16 7.00 15.69 4.53
N ASN A 17 8.06 14.90 4.39
CA ASN A 17 9.41 15.42 4.15
C ASN A 17 9.62 15.71 2.66
N ILE A 18 10.45 16.70 2.34
CA ILE A 18 10.76 17.14 0.98
C ILE A 18 11.58 16.04 0.27
N LEU A 19 11.14 15.60 -0.92
CA LEU A 19 11.94 14.77 -1.81
C LEU A 19 12.91 15.67 -2.61
N PHE A 20 14.16 15.73 -2.17
CA PHE A 20 15.22 16.54 -2.79
C PHE A 20 15.83 15.95 -4.08
N GLN A 21 15.23 14.92 -4.70
CA GLN A 21 15.86 14.23 -5.84
C GLN A 21 15.12 14.45 -7.15
N ASN A 22 15.89 14.72 -8.21
CA ASN A 22 15.49 14.67 -9.61
C ASN A 22 14.74 13.36 -9.92
N LEU A 23 13.40 13.38 -9.79
CA LEU A 23 12.55 12.23 -10.01
C LEU A 23 12.48 11.93 -11.52
N LYS A 24 13.39 11.10 -12.02
CA LYS A 24 13.29 10.56 -13.39
C LYS A 24 12.02 9.71 -13.52
N ARG A 25 11.27 9.94 -14.60
CA ARG A 25 9.88 9.51 -14.88
C ARG A 25 9.52 8.02 -14.73
N HIS A 26 10.45 7.10 -14.45
CA HIS A 26 10.18 5.66 -14.50
C HIS A 26 10.90 4.80 -13.44
N LYS A 27 11.45 5.41 -12.37
CA LYS A 27 12.20 4.63 -11.35
C LYS A 27 11.42 4.59 -10.03
N VAL A 28 11.04 3.39 -9.60
CA VAL A 28 10.58 3.14 -8.22
C VAL A 28 11.71 3.55 -7.29
N ARG A 29 11.47 4.53 -6.40
CA ARG A 29 12.46 4.97 -5.41
C ARG A 29 11.85 4.97 -4.02
N GLY A 30 12.70 4.66 -3.04
CA GLY A 30 12.38 4.82 -1.64
C GLY A 30 12.52 6.27 -1.19
N CYS A 31 11.63 6.71 -0.32
CA CYS A 31 11.83 7.90 0.51
C CYS A 31 13.11 7.75 1.37
N LEU A 32 14.01 8.74 1.39
CA LEU A 32 15.25 8.63 2.19
C LEU A 32 14.98 8.54 3.71
N THR A 33 13.97 9.26 4.20
CA THR A 33 13.61 9.29 5.62
C THR A 33 12.78 8.08 6.05
N CYS A 34 11.81 7.72 5.22
CA CYS A 34 10.78 6.74 5.55
C CYS A 34 10.98 5.39 4.87
N LYS A 35 11.97 5.25 3.98
CA LYS A 35 12.35 4.06 3.18
C LYS A 35 11.22 3.38 2.40
N ARG A 36 10.00 3.92 2.45
CA ARG A 36 8.82 3.42 1.74
C ARG A 36 8.99 3.62 0.23
N PRO A 37 8.72 2.58 -0.58
CA PRO A 37 8.80 2.69 -2.01
C PRO A 37 7.63 3.53 -2.54
N ILE A 38 7.98 4.44 -3.44
CA ILE A 38 7.08 5.43 -4.02
C ILE A 38 7.04 5.19 -5.52
N VAL A 39 5.83 5.23 -6.08
CA VAL A 39 5.58 5.18 -7.52
C VAL A 39 4.99 6.52 -7.96
N ILE A 40 5.53 7.04 -9.05
CA ILE A 40 5.04 8.25 -9.69
C ILE A 40 4.09 7.80 -10.79
N ALA A 41 2.80 8.02 -10.60
CA ALA A 41 1.81 7.78 -11.64
C ALA A 41 1.36 9.12 -12.24
N ARG A 42 1.09 9.11 -13.55
CA ARG A 42 0.44 10.25 -14.20
C ARG A 42 -1.01 10.24 -13.74
N SER A 43 -1.51 11.36 -13.23
CA SER A 43 -2.93 11.53 -12.92
C SER A 43 -3.75 11.29 -14.20
N PRO A 44 -4.64 10.28 -14.26
CA PRO A 44 -5.50 10.06 -15.42
C PRO A 44 -6.67 11.06 -15.47
N PHE A 45 -7.06 11.64 -14.33
CA PHE A 45 -8.15 12.59 -14.21
C PHE A 45 -7.68 13.91 -13.59
N GLY A 46 -7.66 14.97 -14.40
CA GLY A 46 -7.34 16.34 -13.96
C GLY A 46 -5.90 16.77 -14.23
N ARG A 47 -5.78 17.92 -14.92
CA ARG A 47 -4.59 18.72 -15.28
C ARG A 47 -3.29 17.92 -15.57
N PRO A 48 -2.86 17.80 -16.86
CA PRO A 48 -1.75 16.95 -17.31
C PRO A 48 -0.34 17.32 -16.79
N ARG A 49 -0.24 18.30 -15.89
CA ARG A 49 1.01 18.79 -15.26
C ARG A 49 1.16 18.43 -13.77
N LEU A 50 0.15 17.82 -13.12
CA LEU A 50 0.31 17.31 -11.75
C LEU A 50 0.65 15.81 -11.78
N TYR A 51 1.88 15.47 -11.38
CA TYR A 51 2.22 14.08 -11.05
C TYR A 51 1.70 13.77 -9.64
N ARG A 52 0.91 12.71 -9.50
CA ARG A 52 0.43 12.27 -8.19
C ARG A 52 1.29 11.12 -7.71
N ILE A 53 1.86 11.31 -6.52
CA ILE A 53 2.77 10.36 -5.90
C ILE A 53 1.93 9.38 -5.10
N TYR A 54 1.98 8.10 -5.47
CA TYR A 54 1.29 7.04 -4.76
C TYR A 54 2.31 6.15 -4.03
N SER A 55 2.00 5.74 -2.80
CA SER A 55 2.76 4.67 -2.18
C SER A 55 2.32 3.34 -2.77
N ILE A 56 3.27 2.42 -2.97
CA ILE A 56 2.97 1.05 -3.41
C ILE A 56 1.98 0.38 -2.45
N LEU A 57 2.04 0.74 -1.17
CA LEU A 57 1.14 0.21 -0.15
C LEU A 57 -0.31 0.70 -0.35
N ASP A 58 -0.50 1.97 -0.75
CA ASP A 58 -1.83 2.50 -1.07
C ASP A 58 -2.38 1.85 -2.34
N VAL A 59 -1.52 1.57 -3.33
CA VAL A 59 -1.91 0.83 -4.53
C VAL A 59 -2.33 -0.60 -4.16
N GLY A 60 -1.57 -1.28 -3.30
CA GLY A 60 -1.92 -2.62 -2.80
C GLY A 60 -3.25 -2.65 -2.06
N MET A 61 -3.51 -1.65 -1.20
CA MET A 61 -4.79 -1.52 -0.50
C MET A 61 -5.96 -1.20 -1.45
N ALA A 62 -5.73 -0.40 -2.49
CA ALA A 62 -6.73 -0.12 -3.51
C ALA A 62 -7.07 -1.37 -4.34
N VAL A 63 -6.06 -2.17 -4.71
CA VAL A 63 -6.24 -3.46 -5.39
C VAL A 63 -7.04 -4.42 -4.50
N TYR A 64 -6.74 -4.48 -3.20
CA TYR A 64 -7.52 -5.26 -2.27
C TYR A 64 -8.99 -4.82 -2.21
N ALA A 65 -9.25 -3.51 -2.08
CA ALA A 65 -10.61 -2.99 -2.03
C ALA A 65 -11.41 -3.34 -3.31
N LEU A 66 -10.78 -3.22 -4.48
CA LEU A 66 -11.38 -3.63 -5.75
C LEU A 66 -11.66 -5.14 -5.77
N LEU A 67 -10.72 -5.97 -5.31
CA LEU A 67 -10.91 -7.42 -5.22
C LEU A 67 -12.02 -7.81 -4.24
N THR A 68 -12.12 -7.14 -3.09
CA THR A 68 -13.20 -7.40 -2.12
C THR A 68 -14.56 -7.03 -2.68
N ILE A 69 -14.68 -5.88 -3.35
CA ILE A 69 -15.93 -5.49 -4.02
C ILE A 69 -16.29 -6.49 -5.13
N ALA A 70 -15.31 -6.92 -5.94
CA ALA A 70 -15.52 -7.92 -6.98
C ALA A 70 -15.96 -9.27 -6.39
N LEU A 71 -15.38 -9.70 -5.27
CA LEU A 71 -15.75 -10.92 -4.56
C LEU A 71 -17.16 -10.85 -3.98
N ILE A 72 -17.52 -9.72 -3.36
CA ILE A 72 -18.87 -9.50 -2.83
C ILE A 72 -19.89 -9.50 -3.98
N ALA A 73 -19.59 -8.80 -5.08
CA ALA A 73 -20.44 -8.77 -6.26
C ALA A 73 -20.60 -10.17 -6.88
N PHE A 74 -19.50 -10.92 -7.01
CA PHE A 74 -19.52 -12.29 -7.52
C PHE A 74 -20.34 -13.22 -6.62
N PHE A 75 -20.24 -13.09 -5.29
CA PHE A 75 -21.05 -13.85 -4.35
C PHE A 75 -22.54 -13.54 -4.47
N LEU A 76 -22.89 -12.26 -4.60
CA LEU A 76 -24.27 -11.82 -4.79
C LEU A 76 -24.86 -12.26 -6.15
N LEU A 77 -24.04 -12.31 -7.20
CA LEU A 77 -24.49 -12.59 -8.57
C LEU A 77 -24.52 -14.08 -8.92
N SER A 78 -23.57 -14.87 -8.43
CA SER A 78 -23.34 -16.21 -8.97
C SER A 78 -23.92 -17.34 -8.13
N GLY A 79 -24.37 -17.10 -6.90
CA GLY A 79 -24.96 -18.14 -6.03
C GLY A 79 -24.05 -19.36 -5.81
N HIS A 80 -22.74 -19.23 -6.09
CA HIS A 80 -21.80 -20.34 -6.05
C HIS A 80 -21.55 -20.79 -4.60
N GLY A 81 -21.38 -22.11 -4.43
CA GLY A 81 -21.08 -22.74 -3.15
C GLY A 81 -19.84 -22.16 -2.47
N VAL A 82 -19.85 -22.20 -1.15
CA VAL A 82 -18.88 -21.59 -0.21
C VAL A 82 -17.41 -21.77 -0.62
N GLY A 83 -17.04 -22.88 -1.27
CA GLY A 83 -15.66 -23.16 -1.68
C GLY A 83 -15.06 -22.17 -2.70
N GLY A 84 -15.84 -21.69 -3.68
CA GLY A 84 -15.35 -20.70 -4.65
C GLY A 84 -15.06 -19.34 -4.03
N PHE A 85 -15.90 -18.96 -3.06
CA PHE A 85 -15.74 -17.74 -2.27
C PHE A 85 -14.50 -17.81 -1.38
N VAL A 86 -14.27 -18.93 -0.69
CA VAL A 86 -13.10 -19.13 0.18
C VAL A 86 -11.79 -18.99 -0.59
N LYS A 87 -11.69 -19.58 -1.79
CA LYS A 87 -10.50 -19.45 -2.64
C LYS A 87 -10.24 -18.01 -3.08
N GLY A 88 -11.27 -17.31 -3.53
CA GLY A 88 -11.16 -15.90 -3.93
C GLY A 88 -10.79 -14.99 -2.77
N PHE A 89 -11.43 -15.19 -1.61
CA PHE A 89 -11.13 -14.45 -0.38
C PHE A 89 -9.71 -14.69 0.12
N SER A 90 -9.19 -15.92 -0.05
CA SER A 90 -7.80 -16.26 0.28
C SER A 90 -6.79 -15.44 -0.55
N ILE A 91 -7.06 -15.19 -1.83
CA ILE A 91 -6.19 -14.33 -2.65
C ILE A 91 -6.20 -12.88 -2.13
N ALA A 92 -7.37 -12.36 -1.77
CA ALA A 92 -7.50 -11.01 -1.22
C ALA A 92 -6.77 -10.88 0.13
N LEU A 93 -6.94 -11.87 1.02
CA LEU A 93 -6.22 -11.96 2.29
C LEU A 93 -4.71 -12.06 2.10
N PHE A 94 -4.24 -12.77 1.08
CA PHE A 94 -2.81 -12.89 0.78
C PHE A 94 -2.20 -11.53 0.41
N ILE A 95 -2.90 -10.77 -0.45
CA ILE A 95 -2.46 -9.43 -0.87
C ILE A 95 -2.41 -8.48 0.33
N VAL A 96 -3.45 -8.49 1.16
CA VAL A 96 -3.49 -7.63 2.37
C VAL A 96 -2.45 -8.06 3.38
N GLY A 97 -2.34 -9.35 3.68
CA GLY A 97 -1.38 -9.89 4.64
C GLY A 97 0.05 -9.53 4.26
N SER A 98 0.42 -9.71 3.00
CA SER A 98 1.75 -9.33 2.49
C SER A 98 2.01 -7.82 2.56
N VAL A 99 1.03 -6.99 2.18
CA VAL A 99 1.12 -5.52 2.31
C VAL A 99 1.29 -5.10 3.77
N LEU A 100 0.51 -5.66 4.71
CA LEU A 100 0.61 -5.38 6.14
C LEU A 100 1.94 -5.82 6.73
N CYS A 101 2.47 -6.97 6.34
CA CYS A 101 3.79 -7.44 6.78
C CYS A 101 4.89 -6.48 6.31
N VAL A 102 4.90 -6.10 5.03
CA VAL A 102 5.90 -5.16 4.49
C VAL A 102 5.79 -3.80 5.17
N ASP A 103 4.58 -3.29 5.32
CA ASP A 103 4.30 -2.03 6.01
C ASP A 103 4.74 -2.06 7.48
N GLY A 104 4.44 -3.14 8.18
CA GLY A 104 4.82 -3.37 9.57
C GLY A 104 6.33 -3.46 9.76
N VAL A 105 7.05 -4.18 8.88
CA VAL A 105 8.52 -4.24 8.90
C VAL A 105 9.15 -2.86 8.66
N LEU A 106 8.60 -2.10 7.71
CA LEU A 106 9.03 -0.73 7.44
C LEU A 106 8.77 0.19 8.65
N ALA A 107 7.61 0.06 9.30
CA ALA A 107 7.26 0.82 10.50
C ALA A 107 8.17 0.48 11.68
N LEU A 108 8.54 -0.81 11.87
CA LEU A 108 9.50 -1.24 12.89
C LEU A 108 10.90 -0.65 12.64
N ARG A 109 11.40 -0.76 11.41
CA ARG A 109 12.74 -0.30 11.03
C ARG A 109 12.89 1.20 11.06
N THR A 110 11.86 1.94 10.65
CA THR A 110 11.94 3.42 10.55
C THR A 110 11.31 4.15 11.72
N ALA A 111 10.67 3.43 12.66
CA ALA A 111 9.91 3.99 13.77
C ALA A 111 8.93 5.09 13.33
N ARG A 112 8.36 4.94 12.13
CA ARG A 112 7.48 5.92 11.47
C ARG A 112 6.33 5.17 10.82
N ASP A 113 5.12 5.49 11.27
CA ASP A 113 3.89 4.97 10.71
C ASP A 113 2.94 6.12 10.40
N LYS A 114 2.17 6.00 9.31
CA LYS A 114 1.05 6.90 9.03
C LYS A 114 -0.18 6.04 8.82
N THR A 115 -1.09 6.10 9.77
CA THR A 115 -2.36 5.36 9.78
C THR A 115 -3.49 6.37 10.01
N TRP A 116 -4.54 6.31 9.20
CA TRP A 116 -5.71 7.20 9.31
C TRP A 116 -5.35 8.70 9.34
N GLY A 117 -4.37 9.12 8.53
CA GLY A 117 -3.93 10.51 8.49
C GLY A 117 -3.09 10.97 9.69
N ARG A 118 -3.03 10.21 10.78
CA ARG A 118 -2.15 10.49 11.93
C ARG A 118 -0.76 9.90 11.69
N GLN A 119 0.25 10.76 11.76
CA GLN A 119 1.65 10.34 11.70
C GLN A 119 2.14 10.01 13.12
N ARG A 120 2.49 8.74 13.36
CA ARG A 120 3.09 8.28 14.60
C ARG A 120 4.61 8.14 14.43
N ARG A 121 5.36 8.47 15.48
CA ARG A 121 6.83 8.39 15.50
C ARG A 121 7.29 7.65 16.76
N GLY A 122 8.47 7.05 16.70
CA GLY A 122 9.10 6.39 17.85
C GLY A 122 8.41 5.07 18.24
N VAL A 123 8.31 4.81 19.54
CA VAL A 123 7.81 3.53 20.09
C VAL A 123 6.36 3.26 19.66
N ALA A 124 5.50 4.29 19.62
CA ALA A 124 4.11 4.16 19.19
C ALA A 124 3.97 3.77 17.70
N ALA A 125 4.94 4.11 16.85
CA ALA A 125 4.95 3.65 15.46
C ALA A 125 5.42 2.19 15.36
N ARG A 126 6.35 1.78 16.23
CA ARG A 126 6.82 0.39 16.27
C ARG A 126 5.76 -0.56 16.81
N SER A 127 5.00 -0.18 17.84
CA SER A 127 3.91 -1.01 18.38
C SER A 127 2.81 -1.24 17.33
N VAL A 128 2.40 -0.19 16.63
CA VAL A 128 1.45 -0.30 15.51
C VAL A 128 2.04 -1.14 14.38
N GLY A 129 3.32 -0.95 14.05
CA GLY A 129 4.03 -1.79 13.09
C GLY A 129 4.03 -3.28 13.45
N GLY A 130 4.31 -3.60 14.72
CA GLY A 130 4.22 -4.96 15.24
C GLY A 130 2.81 -5.55 15.14
N GLY A 131 1.79 -4.75 15.46
CA GLY A 131 0.39 -5.14 15.29
C GLY A 131 0.04 -5.44 13.83
N LYS A 132 0.56 -4.66 12.88
CA LYS A 132 0.39 -4.92 11.44
C LYS A 132 1.05 -6.22 11.00
N ILE A 133 2.25 -6.53 11.51
CA ILE A 133 2.90 -7.82 11.23
C ILE A 133 2.08 -8.96 11.80
N ALA A 134 1.62 -8.88 13.06
CA ALA A 134 0.82 -9.93 13.67
C ALA A 134 -0.47 -10.19 12.88
N ALA A 135 -1.18 -9.12 12.50
CA ALA A 135 -2.36 -9.21 11.64
C ALA A 135 -2.04 -9.79 10.25
N GLY A 136 -0.92 -9.39 9.64
CA GLY A 136 -0.48 -9.92 8.36
C GLY A 136 -0.13 -11.41 8.42
N VAL A 137 0.55 -11.85 9.47
CA VAL A 137 0.86 -13.27 9.71
C VAL A 137 -0.41 -14.08 9.92
N LEU A 138 -1.36 -13.57 10.71
CA LEU A 138 -2.65 -14.23 10.93
C LEU A 138 -3.48 -14.31 9.64
N ALA A 139 -3.43 -13.28 8.80
CA ALA A 139 -4.04 -13.30 7.48
C ALA A 139 -3.39 -14.36 6.59
N LEU A 140 -2.06 -14.45 6.54
CA LEU A 140 -1.35 -15.49 5.77
C LEU A 140 -1.66 -16.90 6.27
N PHE A 141 -1.81 -17.08 7.58
CA PHE A 141 -2.24 -18.35 8.15
C PHE A 141 -3.66 -18.72 7.71
N MET A 142 -4.59 -17.76 7.72
CA MET A 142 -5.95 -17.95 7.19
C MET A 142 -5.98 -18.27 5.70
N VAL A 143 -5.08 -17.71 4.90
CA VAL A 143 -4.90 -18.10 3.48
C VAL A 143 -4.50 -19.56 3.37
N PHE A 144 -3.56 -20.02 4.20
CA PHE A 144 -3.11 -21.41 4.18
C PHE A 144 -4.25 -22.37 4.50
N VAL A 145 -5.07 -22.03 5.51
CA VAL A 145 -6.28 -22.79 5.85
C VAL A 145 -7.29 -22.76 4.70
N GLY A 146 -7.57 -21.60 4.12
CA GLY A 146 -8.53 -21.45 3.02
C GLY A 146 -8.11 -22.12 1.70
N VAL A 147 -6.81 -22.34 1.49
CA VAL A 147 -6.29 -23.09 0.32
C VAL A 147 -6.30 -24.61 0.58
N ALA A 148 -6.16 -25.03 1.85
CA ALA A 148 -6.14 -26.44 2.23
C ALA A 148 -7.54 -27.10 2.27
N ILE A 149 -8.61 -26.30 2.29
CA ILE A 149 -10.02 -26.72 2.24
C ILE A 149 -10.50 -26.77 0.80
#